data_AF-A0A259S403-F1
#
_entry.id   AF-A0A259S403-F1
#
_cell.length_a   1.000
_cell.length_b   1.000
_cell.length_c   1.000
_cell.angle_alpha   90.00
_cell.angle_beta   90.00
_cell.angle_gamma   90.00
#
_symmetry.space_group_name_H-M   'P 1'
#
loop_
_entity.id
_entity.type
_entity.pdbx_description
1 polymer ?
#
loop_
_entity_poly.entity_id
_entity_poly.type
_entity_poly.pdbx_seq_one_letter_code
_entity_poly.pdbx_strand_id
1 'polypeptide(L)'
;TGSTPLPTVSVVQASASIAGWTDATPKTVTGKVALDVRAYNTGADPVTIQLKTKYGVKTYGGITTDKGVSVTFKSYTTSIPTGAVSAVFTSATGTNTFGYTYDAYAAQ
;
A
#
# COMPACT_ATOMS: atom_id res chain seq x y z
N THR A 1 -45.24 10.62 37.65
CA THR A 1 -44.31 11.01 36.57
C THR A 1 -42.99 10.31 36.83
N GLY A 2 -42.69 9.24 36.10
CA GLY A 2 -41.42 8.51 36.24
C GLY A 2 -40.88 8.18 34.87
N SER A 3 -39.93 8.97 34.38
CA SER A 3 -39.22 8.67 33.14
C SER A 3 -37.89 8.04 33.53
N THR A 4 -37.76 6.73 33.31
CA THR A 4 -36.49 6.01 33.47
C THR A 4 -35.62 6.33 32.25
N PRO A 5 -34.43 6.92 32.42
CA PRO A 5 -33.54 7.15 31.28
C PRO A 5 -33.08 5.80 30.72
N LEU A 6 -33.31 5.59 29.41
CA LEU A 6 -32.80 4.41 28.71
C LEU A 6 -31.25 4.45 28.70
N PRO A 7 -30.59 3.28 28.78
CA PRO A 7 -29.14 3.21 28.64
C PRO A 7 -28.75 3.65 27.23
N THR A 8 -27.82 4.60 27.15
CA THR A 8 -27.20 5.01 25.90
C THR A 8 -26.34 3.85 25.39
N VAL A 9 -26.80 3.16 24.34
CA VAL A 9 -25.99 2.16 23.62
C VAL A 9 -25.07 2.90 22.66
N SER A 10 -23.80 3.05 23.04
CA SER A 10 -22.78 3.55 22.14
C SER A 10 -22.34 2.41 21.22
N VAL A 11 -22.77 2.46 19.95
CA VAL A 11 -22.19 1.62 18.90
C VAL A 11 -20.78 2.14 18.62
N VAL A 12 -19.75 1.39 19.02
CA VAL A 12 -18.38 1.67 18.60
C VAL A 12 -18.33 1.42 17.09
N GLN A 13 -18.24 2.49 16.31
CA GLN A 13 -18.03 2.41 14.86
C GLN A 13 -16.79 1.53 14.59
N ALA A 14 -16.94 0.53 13.72
CA ALA A 14 -15.84 -0.36 13.34
C ALA A 14 -14.65 0.47 12.84
N SER A 15 -13.47 0.25 13.41
CA SER A 15 -12.25 0.95 13.06
C SER A 15 -11.89 0.71 11.60
N ALA A 16 -12.23 1.65 10.72
CA ALA A 16 -11.65 1.72 9.38
C ALA A 16 -10.24 2.32 9.48
N SER A 17 -9.33 1.67 10.22
CA SER A 17 -8.07 2.31 10.57
C SER A 17 -6.92 2.00 9.61
N ILE A 18 -7.14 1.11 8.63
CA ILE A 18 -6.19 0.78 7.57
C ILE A 18 -6.69 1.32 6.22
N ALA A 19 -6.22 2.51 5.87
CA ALA A 19 -6.48 3.17 4.60
C ALA A 19 -5.17 3.56 3.94
N GLY A 20 -5.16 3.61 2.62
CA GLY A 20 -3.97 3.96 1.86
C GLY A 20 -4.15 3.73 0.38
N TRP A 21 -3.03 3.83 -0.32
CA TRP A 21 -2.96 3.53 -1.75
C TRP A 21 -1.56 3.05 -2.10
N THR A 22 -1.44 2.48 -3.30
CA THR A 22 -0.16 2.12 -3.91
C THR A 22 -0.16 2.50 -5.38
N ASP A 23 1.00 2.92 -5.89
CA ASP A 23 1.23 3.20 -7.30
C ASP A 23 2.52 2.51 -7.76
N ALA A 24 2.62 2.29 -9.07
CA ALA A 24 3.83 1.75 -9.67
C ALA A 24 4.09 2.38 -11.05
N THR A 25 5.31 2.88 -11.25
CA THR A 25 5.73 3.52 -12.50
C THR A 25 6.98 2.83 -13.05
N PRO A 26 6.90 2.17 -14.22
CA PRO A 26 8.08 1.69 -14.93
C PRO A 26 8.96 2.85 -15.40
N LYS A 27 10.29 2.71 -15.31
CA LYS A 27 11.27 3.69 -15.78
C LYS A 27 12.52 3.04 -16.31
N THR A 28 13.24 3.72 -17.19
CA THR A 28 14.56 3.29 -17.68
C THR A 28 15.67 3.73 -16.74
N VAL A 29 16.54 2.80 -16.34
CA VAL A 29 17.74 3.03 -15.54
C VAL A 29 18.89 2.27 -16.20
N THR A 30 19.86 2.99 -16.76
CA THR A 30 21.05 2.41 -17.40
C THR A 30 20.69 1.36 -18.47
N GLY A 31 19.73 1.69 -19.35
CA GLY A 31 19.27 0.81 -20.44
C GLY A 31 18.47 -0.41 -19.99
N LYS A 32 18.11 -0.51 -18.71
CA LYS A 32 17.24 -1.56 -18.16
C LYS A 32 15.98 -0.94 -17.56
N VAL A 33 14.90 -1.69 -17.57
CA VAL A 33 13.66 -1.27 -16.92
C VAL A 33 13.76 -1.50 -15.41
N ALA A 34 13.32 -0.53 -14.64
CA ALA A 34 13.09 -0.64 -13.21
C ALA A 34 11.65 -0.19 -12.89
N LEU A 35 11.05 -0.76 -11.86
CA LEU A 35 9.71 -0.42 -11.43
C LEU A 35 9.80 0.40 -10.14
N ASP A 36 9.45 1.69 -10.20
CA ASP A 36 9.33 2.54 -9.03
C ASP A 36 7.97 2.30 -8.38
N VAL A 37 7.95 1.78 -7.15
CA VAL A 37 6.73 1.43 -6.44
C VAL A 37 6.61 2.27 -5.20
N ARG A 38 5.42 2.82 -4.98
CA ARG A 38 5.12 3.67 -3.83
C ARG A 38 3.89 3.17 -3.12
N ALA A 39 3.86 3.40 -1.83
CA ALA A 39 2.68 3.18 -1.01
C ALA A 39 2.59 4.25 0.06
N TYR A 40 1.37 4.65 0.38
CA TYR A 40 1.10 5.74 1.31
C TYR A 40 0.00 5.33 2.29
N ASN A 41 0.25 5.57 3.57
CA ASN A 41 -0.71 5.33 4.64
C ASN A 41 -1.56 6.58 4.86
N THR A 42 -2.86 6.49 4.56
CA THR A 42 -3.85 7.52 4.88
C THR A 42 -4.72 7.12 6.07
N GLY A 43 -4.45 5.97 6.68
CA GLY A 43 -5.12 5.47 7.88
C GLY A 43 -4.61 6.16 9.16
N ALA A 44 -5.42 6.11 10.21
CA ALA A 44 -5.12 6.74 11.49
C ALA A 44 -4.06 5.99 12.32
N ASP A 45 -3.84 4.70 12.03
CA ASP A 45 -2.88 3.87 12.76
C ASP A 45 -1.55 3.74 12.00
N PRO A 46 -0.41 3.61 12.70
CA PRO A 46 0.84 3.21 12.06
C PRO A 46 0.73 1.78 11.52
N VAL A 47 1.28 1.57 10.33
CA VAL A 47 1.19 0.30 9.60
C VAL A 47 2.55 -0.24 9.18
N THR A 48 2.63 -1.56 9.05
CA THR A 48 3.69 -2.24 8.32
C THR A 48 3.23 -2.40 6.87
N ILE A 49 4.01 -1.92 5.90
CA ILE A 49 3.71 -1.99 4.47
C ILE A 49 4.62 -3.01 3.79
N GLN A 50 4.07 -4.09 3.25
CA GLN A 50 4.80 -5.04 2.42
C GLN A 50 4.46 -4.83 0.94
N LEU A 51 5.43 -4.31 0.18
CA LEU A 51 5.34 -4.13 -1.26
C LEU A 51 5.78 -5.41 -1.98
N LYS A 52 4.90 -5.97 -2.80
CA LYS A 52 5.12 -7.19 -3.58
C LYS A 52 4.99 -6.90 -5.06
N THR A 53 5.98 -7.34 -5.82
CA THR A 53 6.01 -7.31 -7.28
C THR A 53 6.54 -8.64 -7.80
N LYS A 54 6.43 -8.89 -9.11
CA LYS A 54 7.10 -10.06 -9.72
C LYS A 54 8.64 -10.02 -9.58
N TYR A 55 9.21 -8.84 -9.35
CA TYR A 55 10.64 -8.59 -9.28
C TYR A 55 11.22 -8.66 -7.86
N GLY A 56 10.36 -8.73 -6.84
CA GLY A 56 10.78 -8.84 -5.46
C GLY A 56 9.76 -8.33 -4.46
N VAL A 57 10.14 -8.44 -3.19
CA VAL A 57 9.34 -8.02 -2.03
C VAL A 57 10.17 -7.11 -1.13
N LYS A 58 9.55 -6.07 -0.57
CA LYS A 58 10.15 -5.17 0.43
C LYS A 58 9.16 -4.87 1.54
N THR A 59 9.66 -4.78 2.78
CA THR A 59 8.83 -4.57 3.97
C THR A 59 9.25 -3.30 4.72
N TYR A 60 8.28 -2.41 4.83
CA TYR A 60 8.13 -1.15 5.55
C TYR A 60 7.63 -1.28 6.98
N GLY A 61 8.42 -1.12 8.05
CA GLY A 61 7.88 -1.11 9.42
C GLY A 61 7.52 0.30 9.91
N GLY A 62 6.43 0.44 10.67
CA GLY A 62 6.15 1.66 11.44
C GLY A 62 5.82 2.90 10.62
N ILE A 63 5.14 2.74 9.49
CA ILE A 63 4.74 3.86 8.62
C ILE A 63 3.54 4.56 9.25
N THR A 64 3.78 5.74 9.83
CA THR A 64 2.74 6.55 10.48
C THR A 64 1.77 7.13 9.46
N THR A 65 0.65 7.66 9.96
CA THR A 65 -0.35 8.38 9.17
C THR A 65 0.28 9.48 8.31
N ASP A 66 -0.22 9.62 7.10
CA ASP A 66 0.21 10.57 6.08
C ASP A 66 1.70 10.48 5.73
N LYS A 67 2.28 9.28 5.87
CA LYS A 67 3.61 8.95 5.38
C LYS A 67 3.55 7.83 4.35
N GLY A 68 4.55 7.85 3.48
CA GLY A 68 4.70 6.85 2.43
C GLY A 68 6.13 6.36 2.31
N VAL A 69 6.26 5.26 1.59
CA VAL A 69 7.52 4.63 1.23
C VAL A 69 7.60 4.52 -0.27
N SER A 70 8.82 4.58 -0.79
CA SER A 70 9.10 4.36 -2.20
C SER A 70 10.28 3.43 -2.35
N VAL A 71 10.21 2.55 -3.35
CA VAL A 71 11.32 1.66 -3.69
C VAL A 71 11.34 1.34 -5.16
N THR A 72 12.55 1.29 -5.71
CA THR A 72 12.76 0.88 -7.09
C THR A 72 13.17 -0.60 -7.14
N PHE A 73 12.34 -1.43 -7.79
CA PHE A 73 12.65 -2.83 -8.11
C PHE A 73 13.33 -2.92 -9.47
N LYS A 74 14.52 -3.52 -9.53
CA LYS A 74 15.24 -3.74 -10.79
C LYS A 74 14.68 -4.98 -11.49
N SER A 75 14.24 -4.83 -12.74
CA SER A 75 13.80 -5.98 -13.54
C SER A 75 14.96 -6.71 -14.21
N TYR A 76 16.09 -6.01 -14.42
CA TYR A 76 17.26 -6.45 -15.20
C TYR A 76 16.97 -6.76 -16.67
N THR A 77 15.77 -6.46 -17.17
CA THR A 77 15.37 -6.63 -18.57
C THR A 77 15.32 -5.30 -19.29
N THR A 78 15.33 -5.32 -20.62
CA THR A 78 15.12 -4.13 -21.47
C THR A 78 13.65 -3.84 -21.72
N SER A 79 12.75 -4.78 -21.40
CA SER A 79 11.30 -4.58 -21.44
C SER A 79 10.61 -5.41 -20.38
N ILE A 80 9.43 -4.96 -19.97
CA ILE A 80 8.53 -5.67 -19.06
C ILE A 80 7.11 -5.69 -19.66
N PRO A 81 6.37 -6.81 -19.54
CA PRO A 81 4.96 -6.85 -19.89
C PRO A 81 4.11 -6.10 -18.84
N THR A 82 2.84 -5.88 -19.15
CA THR A 82 1.83 -5.45 -18.16
C THR A 82 1.89 -6.35 -16.93
N GLY A 83 1.72 -5.76 -15.75
CA GLY A 83 1.79 -6.49 -14.50
C GLY A 83 1.09 -5.78 -13.36
N ALA A 84 1.22 -6.36 -12.17
CA ALA A 84 0.59 -5.85 -10.96
C ALA A 84 1.58 -5.73 -9.79
N VAL A 85 1.25 -4.82 -8.89
CA VAL A 85 1.87 -4.60 -7.61
C VAL A 85 0.81 -4.77 -6.53
N SER A 86 1.19 -5.40 -5.42
CA SER A 86 0.34 -5.54 -4.25
C SER A 86 1.07 -4.97 -3.04
N ALA A 87 0.42 -4.05 -2.34
CA ALA A 87 0.87 -3.47 -1.09
C ALA A 87 -0.02 -3.98 0.04
N VAL A 88 0.56 -4.77 0.95
CA VAL A 88 -0.15 -5.31 2.12
C VAL A 88 0.15 -4.41 3.31
N PHE A 89 -0.88 -3.83 3.89
CA PHE A 89 -0.81 -2.94 5.05
C PHE A 89 -1.29 -3.73 6.27
N THR A 90 -0.43 -3.85 7.27
CA THR A 90 -0.73 -4.57 8.52
C THR A 90 -0.60 -3.64 9.70
N SER A 91 -1.65 -3.51 10.50
CA SER A 91 -1.67 -2.77 11.77
C SER A 91 -2.03 -3.72 12.92
N ALA A 92 -2.16 -3.18 14.13
CA ALA A 92 -2.71 -3.93 15.27
C ALA A 92 -4.19 -4.32 15.09
N THR A 93 -4.92 -3.61 14.23
CA THR A 93 -6.36 -3.81 14.01
C THR A 93 -6.65 -4.78 12.86
N GLY A 94 -5.65 -5.12 12.03
CA GLY A 94 -5.79 -6.13 10.99
C GLY A 94 -4.86 -5.94 9.80
N THR A 95 -5.30 -6.41 8.64
CA THR A 95 -4.58 -6.30 7.38
C THR A 95 -5.51 -5.84 6.25
N ASN A 96 -5.02 -4.96 5.39
CA ASN A 96 -5.67 -4.57 4.15
C ASN A 96 -4.69 -4.65 2.98
N THR A 97 -5.18 -4.90 1.76
CA THR A 97 -4.32 -5.02 0.57
C THR A 97 -4.75 -4.05 -0.51
N PHE A 98 -3.80 -3.27 -1.00
CA PHE A 98 -3.98 -2.36 -2.12
C PHE A 98 -3.26 -2.90 -3.35
N GLY A 99 -3.94 -2.89 -4.49
CA GLY A 99 -3.38 -3.34 -5.77
C GLY A 99 -3.21 -2.18 -6.74
N TYR A 100 -2.20 -2.26 -7.59
CA TYR A 100 -2.02 -1.36 -8.72
C TYR A 100 -1.50 -2.12 -9.93
N THR A 101 -2.05 -1.84 -11.12
CA THR A 101 -1.61 -2.43 -12.39
C THR A 101 -0.82 -1.40 -13.19
N TYR A 102 0.30 -1.82 -13.77
CA TYR A 102 1.11 -1.01 -14.68
C TYR A 102 1.11 -1.61 -16.08
N ASP A 103 1.15 -0.76 -17.10
CA ASP A 103 1.25 -1.16 -18.50
C ASP A 103 2.63 -1.68 -18.86
N ALA A 104 2.70 -2.42 -19.97
CA ALA A 104 3.96 -2.85 -20.55
C ALA A 104 4.86 -1.64 -20.84
N TYR A 105 6.17 -1.82 -20.61
CA TYR A 105 7.15 -0.76 -20.79
C TYR A 105 8.44 -1.34 -21.36
N ALA A 106 9.02 -0.63 -22.32
CA ALA A 106 10.33 -0.92 -22.89
C ALA A 106 11.28 0.25 -22.63
N ALA A 107 12.54 -0.07 -22.31
CA ALA A 107 13.56 0.93 -22.16
C ALA A 107 13.79 1.65 -23.50
N GLN A 108 13.77 2.98 -23.46
CA GLN A 108 14.13 3.83 -24.60
C GLN A 108 15.62 4.08 -24.66
#